data_AF-A0A5N8UUX8-F1
#
_entry.id   AF-A0A5N8UUX8-F1
#
_cell.length_a   1.000
_cell.length_b   1.000
_cell.length_c   1.000
_cell.angle_alpha   90.00
_cell.angle_beta   90.00
_cell.angle_gamma   90.00
#
_symmetry.space_group_name_H-M   'P 1'
#
loop_
_entity.id
_entity.type
_entity.pdbx_description
1 polymer ?
#
loop_
_entity_poly.entity_id
_entity_poly.type
_entity_poly.pdbx_seq_one_letter_code
_entity_poly.pdbx_strand_id
1 'polypeptide(L)'
;MKKLLAMTAVAALTLSANAFAQEGKAVYDKACHICHSMGVAGAPKSHDAAAWEPRLAQGMDTLVSTIKTGKGAMPPGGMCTDCTDEDYKNAIEYMSK
;
A
#
# COMPACT_ATOMS: atom_id res chain seq x y z
N MET A 1 -7.76 52.88 -27.55
CA MET A 1 -8.16 51.72 -28.38
C MET A 1 -7.58 50.45 -27.78
N LYS A 2 -8.47 49.49 -27.50
CA LYS A 2 -8.28 48.04 -27.26
C LYS A 2 -7.03 47.63 -26.45
N LYS A 3 -7.12 47.45 -25.13
CA LYS A 3 -7.69 46.28 -24.41
C LYS A 3 -6.95 44.96 -24.70
N LEU A 4 -6.61 44.26 -23.61
CA LEU A 4 -6.51 42.80 -23.45
C LEU A 4 -5.22 42.17 -24.02
N LEU A 5 -4.53 41.19 -23.39
CA LEU A 5 -4.90 40.25 -22.35
C LEU A 5 -3.70 39.96 -21.43
N ALA A 6 -3.99 39.84 -20.14
CA ALA A 6 -3.22 39.03 -19.22
C ALA A 6 -3.31 37.56 -19.64
N MET A 7 -2.18 36.85 -19.70
CA MET A 7 -2.15 35.39 -19.69
C MET A 7 -1.57 34.95 -18.34
N THR A 8 -2.45 34.89 -17.35
CA THR A 8 -2.26 34.04 -16.17
C THR A 8 -2.23 32.60 -16.65
N ALA A 9 -1.04 32.00 -16.71
CA ALA A 9 -0.88 30.56 -16.85
C ALA A 9 -1.36 29.92 -15.53
N VAL A 10 -2.63 29.53 -15.48
CA VAL A 10 -3.14 28.64 -14.44
C VAL A 10 -2.60 27.25 -14.78
N ALA A 11 -1.44 26.92 -14.22
CA ALA A 11 -0.97 25.55 -14.19
C ALA A 11 -1.95 24.77 -13.30
N ALA A 12 -2.89 24.09 -13.94
CA ALA A 12 -3.73 23.10 -13.28
C ALA A 12 -2.82 21.93 -12.87
N LEU A 13 -2.32 21.98 -11.64
CA LEU A 13 -1.80 20.82 -10.93
C LEU A 13 -2.99 19.87 -10.75
N THR A 14 -3.16 18.95 -11.70
CA THR A 14 -3.93 17.74 -11.46
C THR A 14 -3.19 16.97 -10.38
N LEU A 15 -3.59 17.19 -9.12
CA LEU A 15 -3.12 16.41 -7.99
C LEU A 15 -3.66 14.99 -8.20
N SER A 16 -2.86 14.15 -8.85
CA SER A 16 -3.14 12.72 -8.95
C SER A 16 -3.32 12.20 -7.53
N ALA A 17 -4.40 11.47 -7.26
CA ALA A 17 -4.65 10.84 -5.96
C ALA A 17 -3.50 9.92 -5.51
N ASN A 18 -2.62 9.53 -6.44
CA ASN A 18 -1.39 8.77 -6.22
C ASN A 18 -0.24 9.59 -5.63
N ALA A 19 -0.33 10.92 -5.54
CA ALA A 19 0.77 11.77 -5.06
C ALA A 19 1.09 11.59 -3.57
N PHE A 20 0.26 10.86 -2.82
CA PHE A 20 0.42 10.63 -1.39
C PHE A 20 0.59 9.16 -1.00
N ALA A 21 0.49 8.22 -1.95
CA ALA A 21 0.71 6.81 -1.65
C ALA A 21 2.21 6.56 -1.41
N GLN A 22 2.51 5.86 -0.33
CA GLN A 22 3.83 5.44 0.08
C GLN A 22 4.29 4.27 -0.79
N GLU A 23 5.59 4.25 -1.09
CA GLU A 23 6.22 3.12 -1.76
C GLU A 23 6.06 1.84 -0.94
N GLY A 24 5.74 0.71 -1.60
CA GLY A 24 5.45 -0.55 -0.92
C GLY A 24 6.59 -1.04 -0.02
N LYS A 25 7.83 -0.84 -0.47
CA LYS A 25 9.03 -1.13 0.32
C LYS A 25 9.11 -0.27 1.59
N ALA A 26 8.74 1.02 1.51
CA ALA A 26 8.77 1.90 2.67
C ALA A 26 7.73 1.49 3.72
N VAL A 27 6.53 1.08 3.28
CA VAL A 27 5.49 0.52 4.17
C VAL A 27 5.96 -0.79 4.80
N TYR A 28 6.57 -1.66 4.01
CA TYR A 28 7.13 -2.91 4.49
C TYR A 28 8.20 -2.68 5.56
N ASP A 29 9.18 -1.82 5.28
CA ASP A 29 10.31 -1.54 6.17
C ASP A 29 9.90 -0.86 7.48
N LYS A 30 8.83 -0.04 7.48
CA LYS A 30 8.36 0.64 8.70
C LYS A 30 7.47 -0.22 9.59
N ALA A 31 6.76 -1.21 9.04
CA ALA A 31 5.72 -1.94 9.76
C ALA A 31 5.69 -3.45 9.48
N CYS A 32 5.55 -3.85 8.22
CA CYS A 32 5.21 -5.24 7.88
C CYS A 32 6.35 -6.23 8.13
N HIS A 33 7.61 -5.79 7.97
CA HIS A 33 8.79 -6.66 8.03
C HIS A 33 8.95 -7.39 9.38
N ILE A 34 8.43 -6.80 10.47
CA ILE A 34 8.51 -7.35 11.83
C ILE A 34 8.01 -8.79 11.87
N CYS A 35 6.94 -9.08 11.12
CA CYS A 35 6.37 -10.43 11.07
C CYS A 35 6.66 -11.12 9.73
N HIS A 36 6.59 -10.39 8.62
CA HIS A 36 6.64 -10.99 7.28
C HIS A 36 8.05 -11.30 6.80
N SER A 37 9.11 -10.74 7.40
CA SER A 37 10.48 -11.11 7.01
C SER A 37 10.79 -12.59 7.31
N MET A 38 10.47 -13.06 8.52
CA MET A 38 10.81 -14.40 9.00
C MET A 38 9.59 -15.32 9.16
N GLY A 39 8.38 -14.82 8.87
CA GLY A 39 7.14 -15.60 9.00
C GLY A 39 6.73 -15.82 10.45
N VAL A 40 6.89 -14.78 11.29
CA VAL A 40 6.56 -14.84 12.72
C VAL A 40 5.09 -15.23 12.90
N ALA A 41 4.83 -16.14 13.83
CA ALA A 41 3.49 -16.64 14.14
C ALA A 41 2.71 -17.17 12.91
N GLY A 42 3.41 -17.67 11.88
CA GLY A 42 2.80 -18.19 10.67
C GLY A 42 2.41 -17.12 9.64
N ALA A 43 2.94 -15.90 9.77
CA ALA A 43 2.80 -14.87 8.73
C ALA A 43 3.39 -15.38 7.40
N PRO A 44 2.75 -15.09 6.24
CA PRO A 44 3.31 -15.41 4.94
C PRO A 44 4.61 -14.63 4.76
N LYS A 45 5.72 -15.32 4.45
CA LYS A 45 7.02 -14.67 4.30
C LYS A 45 7.01 -13.76 3.07
N SER A 46 7.64 -12.59 3.17
CA SER A 46 7.89 -11.75 2.01
C SER A 46 8.75 -12.50 1.00
N HIS A 47 8.42 -12.34 -0.28
CA HIS A 47 9.08 -12.93 -1.43
C HIS A 47 8.96 -14.48 -1.50
N ASP A 48 8.04 -15.06 -0.71
CA ASP A 48 7.63 -16.46 -0.85
C ASP A 48 6.44 -16.56 -1.81
N ALA A 49 6.75 -16.69 -3.11
CA ALA A 49 5.73 -16.74 -4.16
C ALA A 49 4.68 -17.85 -3.93
N ALA A 50 5.10 -19.02 -3.42
CA ALA A 50 4.19 -20.13 -3.16
C ALA A 50 3.23 -19.84 -2.02
N ALA A 51 3.68 -19.10 -0.99
CA ALA A 51 2.79 -18.63 0.06
C ALA A 51 1.81 -17.57 -0.47
N TRP A 52 2.27 -16.63 -1.30
CA TRP A 52 1.49 -15.47 -1.76
C TRP A 52 0.49 -15.76 -2.88
N GLU A 53 0.77 -16.69 -3.80
CA GLU A 53 -0.10 -17.04 -4.93
C GLU A 53 -1.56 -17.31 -4.50
N PRO A 54 -1.86 -18.22 -3.54
CA PRO A 54 -3.24 -18.44 -3.09
C PRO A 54 -3.85 -17.28 -2.29
N ARG A 55 -3.05 -16.30 -1.84
CA ARG A 55 -3.57 -15.07 -1.23
C ARG A 55 -3.96 -14.08 -2.32
N LEU A 56 -3.10 -13.86 -3.32
CA LEU A 56 -3.39 -12.99 -4.45
C LEU A 56 -4.63 -13.46 -5.22
N ALA A 57 -4.87 -14.78 -5.30
CA ALA A 57 -6.08 -15.34 -5.89
C ALA A 57 -7.39 -14.94 -5.18
N GLN A 58 -7.34 -14.46 -3.92
CA GLN A 58 -8.51 -13.94 -3.20
C GLN A 58 -8.90 -12.53 -3.66
N GLY A 59 -8.03 -11.84 -4.41
CA GLY A 59 -8.23 -10.48 -4.86
C GLY A 59 -7.64 -9.44 -3.91
N MET A 60 -7.12 -8.35 -4.48
CA MET A 60 -6.38 -7.33 -3.75
C MET A 60 -7.21 -6.64 -2.66
N ASP A 61 -8.46 -6.27 -2.95
CA ASP A 61 -9.32 -5.57 -1.99
C ASP A 61 -9.64 -6.43 -0.75
N THR A 62 -9.76 -7.75 -0.93
CA THR A 62 -9.94 -8.70 0.18
C THR A 62 -8.70 -8.75 1.08
N LEU A 63 -7.50 -8.71 0.49
CA LEU A 63 -6.25 -8.66 1.26
C LEU A 63 -6.11 -7.35 2.03
N VAL A 64 -6.40 -6.21 1.40
CA VAL A 64 -6.42 -4.90 2.08
C VAL A 64 -7.42 -4.89 3.23
N SER A 65 -8.64 -5.40 3.01
CA SER A 65 -9.64 -5.53 4.07
C SER A 65 -9.13 -6.38 5.25
N THR A 66 -8.48 -7.51 4.95
CA THR A 66 -7.88 -8.39 5.96
C THR A 66 -6.82 -7.68 6.78
N ILE A 67 -5.96 -6.86 6.16
CA ILE A 67 -4.96 -6.06 6.87
C ILE A 67 -5.64 -5.07 7.81
N LYS A 68 -6.65 -4.34 7.32
CA LYS A 68 -7.37 -3.32 8.10
C LYS A 68 -8.10 -3.90 9.31
N THR A 69 -8.74 -5.07 9.16
CA THR A 69 -9.46 -5.72 10.27
C THR A 69 -8.56 -6.56 11.16
N GLY A 70 -7.38 -6.94 10.70
CA GLY A 70 -6.52 -7.93 11.33
C GLY A 70 -7.01 -9.36 11.07
N LYS A 71 -6.10 -10.33 11.22
CA LYS A 71 -6.39 -11.77 11.07
C LYS A 71 -5.37 -12.61 11.82
N GLY A 72 -5.83 -13.48 12.72
CA GLY A 72 -4.96 -14.31 13.54
C GLY A 72 -4.02 -13.44 14.38
N ALA A 73 -2.71 -13.65 14.24
CA ALA A 73 -1.68 -12.86 14.93
C ALA A 73 -1.37 -11.50 14.27
N MET A 74 -1.91 -11.23 13.07
CA MET A 74 -1.72 -9.93 12.41
C MET A 74 -2.69 -8.91 13.02
N PRO A 75 -2.19 -7.83 13.65
CA PRO A 75 -3.03 -6.81 14.26
C PRO A 75 -3.80 -6.00 13.19
N PRO A 76 -4.95 -5.39 13.56
CA PRO A 76 -5.64 -4.44 12.69
C PRO A 76 -4.70 -3.32 12.20
N GLY A 77 -4.69 -3.07 10.90
CA GLY A 77 -3.81 -2.10 10.24
C GLY A 77 -2.37 -2.58 10.01
N GLY A 78 -2.01 -3.81 10.38
CA GLY A 78 -0.68 -4.37 10.11
C GLY A 78 0.48 -3.55 10.70
N MET A 79 0.27 -2.94 11.88
CA MET A 79 1.18 -2.00 12.54
C MET A 79 1.43 -0.67 11.79
N CYS A 80 0.69 -0.40 10.72
CA CYS A 80 0.75 0.88 10.02
C CYS A 80 -0.43 1.77 10.43
N THR A 81 -0.17 2.87 11.13
CA THR A 81 -1.22 3.77 11.63
C THR A 81 -1.60 4.88 10.65
N ASP A 82 -0.75 5.12 9.65
CA ASP A 82 -0.89 6.18 8.64
C ASP A 82 -1.13 5.64 7.22
N CYS A 83 -1.28 4.31 7.06
CA CYS A 83 -1.48 3.70 5.75
C CYS A 83 -2.90 3.86 5.22
N THR A 84 -2.98 4.32 3.99
CA THR A 84 -4.16 4.28 3.13
C THR A 84 -4.34 2.90 2.49
N ASP A 85 -5.49 2.69 1.83
CA ASP A 85 -5.75 1.44 1.10
C ASP A 85 -4.72 1.21 -0.01
N GLU A 86 -4.24 2.26 -0.67
CA GLU A 86 -3.22 2.17 -1.71
C GLU A 86 -1.84 1.77 -1.15
N ASP A 87 -1.49 2.27 0.04
CA ASP A 87 -0.25 1.90 0.73
C ASP A 87 -0.21 0.40 1.04
N TYR A 88 -1.35 -0.16 1.46
CA TYR A 88 -1.47 -1.59 1.69
C TYR A 88 -1.33 -2.39 0.40
N LYS A 89 -1.90 -1.93 -0.72
CA LYS A 89 -1.75 -2.60 -2.02
C LYS A 89 -0.28 -2.62 -2.45
N ASN A 90 0.40 -1.48 -2.36
CA ASN A 90 1.82 -1.37 -2.68
C ASN A 90 2.67 -2.31 -1.80
N ALA A 91 2.36 -2.40 -0.50
CA ALA A 91 3.06 -3.31 0.41
C ALA A 91 2.80 -4.79 0.07
N ILE A 92 1.56 -5.16 -0.26
CA ILE A 92 1.21 -6.52 -0.70
C ILE A 92 1.98 -6.86 -1.99
N GLU A 93 2.01 -5.95 -2.95
CA GLU A 93 2.76 -6.13 -4.20
C GLU A 93 4.26 -6.29 -3.95
N TYR A 94 4.83 -5.49 -3.06
CA TYR A 94 6.23 -5.60 -2.69
C TYR A 94 6.53 -6.97 -2.05
N MET A 95 5.70 -7.42 -1.10
CA MET A 95 5.91 -8.68 -0.39
C MET A 95 5.62 -9.93 -1.22
N SER A 96 4.82 -9.83 -2.27
CA SER A 96 4.40 -11.00 -3.07
C SER A 96 5.26 -11.28 -4.30
N LYS A 97 6.11 -10.34 -4.69
CA LYS A 97 7.04 -10.44 -5.82
C LYS A 97 8.41 -10.95 -5.40
#